data_AF-A0A2W4M5E3-F1
#
_entry.id   AF-A0A2W4M5E3-F1
#
_cell.length_a   1.000
_cell.length_b   1.000
_cell.length_c   1.000
_cell.angle_alpha   90.00
_cell.angle_beta   90.00
_cell.angle_gamma   90.00
#
_symmetry.space_group_name_H-M   'P 1'
#
loop_
_entity.id
_entity.type
_entity.pdbx_description
1 polymer ?
#
loop_
_entity_poly.entity_id
_entity_poly.type
_entity_poly.pdbx_seq_one_letter_code
_entity_poly.pdbx_strand_id
1 'polypeptide(L)' 'MPAVRLDPRAERLLLHGQTVRPSERVAPGAMRAYDTKGRFLGLVEGRPDGQVRPQRLFVTPP' A
#
# COMPACT_ATOMS: atom_id res chain seq x y z
N MET A 1 3.19 -4.81 -13.11
CA MET A 1 2.83 -3.76 -12.13
C MET A 1 3.81 -3.80 -10.96
N PRO A 2 4.43 -2.65 -10.60
CA PRO A 2 5.35 -2.56 -9.46
C PRO A 2 4.69 -3.01 -8.14
N ALA A 3 5.51 -3.39 -7.18
CA ALA A 3 5.07 -3.79 -5.84
C ALA A 3 5.60 -2.82 -4.79
N VAL A 4 4.85 -2.66 -3.71
CA VAL A 4 5.24 -1.94 -2.51
C VAL A 4 4.97 -2.80 -1.27
N ARG A 5 5.93 -2.87 -0.36
CA ARG A 5 5.80 -3.46 0.97
C ARG A 5 5.46 -2.40 2.00
N LEU A 6 4.46 -2.68 2.81
CA LEU A 6 4.01 -1.81 3.89
C LEU A 6 4.47 -2.38 5.24
N ASP A 7 5.00 -1.50 6.08
CA ASP A 7 5.19 -1.81 7.49
C ASP A 7 3.82 -1.94 8.21
N PRO A 8 3.77 -2.52 9.41
CA PRO A 8 2.50 -2.75 10.11
C PRO A 8 1.67 -1.48 10.39
N ARG A 9 2.33 -0.32 10.56
CA ARG A 9 1.63 0.95 10.77
C ARG A 9 0.98 1.42 9.49
N ALA A 10 1.72 1.44 8.38
CA ALA A 10 1.22 1.83 7.07
C ALA A 10 0.15 0.85 6.57
N GLU A 11 0.33 -0.45 6.78
CA GLU A 11 -0.67 -1.48 6.48
C GLU A 11 -2.00 -1.16 7.17
N ARG A 12 -1.98 -0.99 8.49
CA ARG A 12 -3.20 -0.71 9.27
C ARG A 12 -3.93 0.53 8.75
N LEU A 13 -3.22 1.63 8.54
CA LEU A 13 -3.80 2.87 8.04
C LEU A 13 -4.37 2.69 6.62
N LEU A 14 -3.67 1.98 5.74
CA LEU A 14 -4.13 1.68 4.40
C LEU A 14 -5.42 0.85 4.40
N LEU A 15 -5.50 -0.20 5.25
CA LEU A 15 -6.70 -1.04 5.39
C LEU A 15 -7.92 -0.26 5.90
N HIS A 16 -7.70 0.89 6.55
CA HIS A 16 -8.74 1.85 6.94
C HIS A 16 -8.97 2.96 5.89
N GLY A 17 -8.50 2.78 4.66
CA GLY A 17 -8.73 3.71 3.55
C GLY A 17 -7.80 4.93 3.53
N GLN A 18 -6.82 5.02 4.43
CA GLN A 18 -5.93 6.18 4.50
C GLN A 18 -4.84 6.11 3.44
N THR A 19 -4.42 7.28 2.96
CA THR A 19 -3.21 7.42 2.15
C THR A 19 -2.00 7.37 3.09
N VAL A 20 -1.00 6.55 2.75
CA VAL A 20 0.14 6.29 3.65
C VAL A 20 1.47 6.50 2.93
N ARG A 21 2.51 6.83 3.71
CA ARG A 21 3.89 6.86 3.22
C ARG A 21 4.58 5.56 3.63
N PRO A 22 4.91 4.66 2.67
CA PRO A 22 5.69 3.47 2.97
C PRO A 22 7.15 3.83 3.26
N SER A 23 7.88 2.89 3.85
CA SER A 23 9.30 3.04 4.17
C SER A 23 10.22 2.99 2.95
N GLU A 24 9.75 2.41 1.83
CA GLU A 24 10.49 2.34 0.58
C GLU A 24 10.01 3.36 -0.46
N ARG A 25 10.86 3.61 -1.46
CA ARG A 25 10.56 4.58 -2.52
C ARG A 25 9.46 4.02 -3.44
N VAL A 26 8.46 4.84 -3.70
CA VAL A 26 7.29 4.50 -4.51
C VAL A 26 7.39 5.17 -5.87
N ALA A 27 7.16 4.40 -6.93
CA ALA A 27 6.94 4.95 -8.26
C ALA A 27 5.50 5.44 -8.40
N PRO A 28 5.25 6.56 -9.09
CA PRO A 28 3.89 7.00 -9.36
C PRO A 28 3.14 6.00 -10.27
N GLY A 29 1.83 5.86 -10.06
CA GLY A 29 0.95 5.00 -10.86
C GLY A 29 0.45 3.75 -10.12
N ALA A 30 -0.22 2.85 -10.85
CA ALA A 30 -0.84 1.66 -10.26
C ALA A 30 0.21 0.66 -9.75
N MET A 31 -0.03 0.10 -8.55
CA MET A 31 0.89 -0.79 -7.83
C MET A 31 0.15 -1.88 -7.05
N ARG A 32 0.90 -2.93 -6.69
CA ARG A 32 0.48 -3.99 -5.77
C ARG A 32 1.03 -3.71 -4.37
N ALA A 33 0.18 -3.75 -3.35
CA ALA A 33 0.59 -3.64 -1.95
C ALA A 33 0.69 -5.02 -1.30
N TYR A 34 1.75 -5.20 -0.52
CA TYR A 34 2.01 -6.39 0.28
C TYR A 34 2.37 -6.00 1.72
N ASP A 35 2.07 -6.86 2.68
CA ASP A 35 2.63 -6.71 4.04
C ASP A 35 4.09 -7.18 4.10
N THR A 36 4.70 -7.00 5.27
CA THR A 36 6.07 -7.46 5.55
C THR A 36 6.27 -8.98 5.43
N LYS A 37 5.20 -9.77 5.49
CA LYS A 37 5.19 -11.23 5.36
C LYS A 37 4.94 -11.70 3.92
N GLY A 38 4.76 -10.77 2.98
CA GLY A 38 4.48 -11.07 1.58
C GLY A 38 3.01 -11.39 1.28
N ARG A 39 2.09 -11.16 2.23
CA ARG A 39 0.65 -11.28 1.98
C ARG A 39 0.20 -10.17 1.06
N PHE A 40 -0.59 -10.51 0.04
CA PHE A 40 -1.17 -9.52 -0.86
C PHE A 40 -2.32 -8.77 -0.16
N LEU A 41 -2.21 -7.44 -0.10
CA LEU A 41 -3.21 -6.56 0.53
C LEU A 41 -4.18 -6.02 -0.53
N GLY A 42 -3.65 -5.66 -1.70
CA GLY A 42 -4.46 -5.23 -2.83
C GLY A 42 -3.76 -4.26 -3.78
N LEU A 43 -4.58 -3.51 -4.52
CA LEU A 43 -4.15 -2.51 -5.48
C LEU A 43 -4.13 -1.13 -4.85
N VAL A 44 -3.02 -0.43 -5.08
CA VAL A 44 -2.79 0.94 -4.61
C VAL A 44 -2.28 1.81 -5.75
N GLU A 45 -2.35 3.11 -5.56
CA GLU A 45 -1.80 4.10 -6.48
C GLU A 45 -0.64 4.83 -5.79
N GLY A 46 0.55 4.70 -6.35
CA GLY A 46 1.68 5.55 -6.00
C GLY A 46 1.45 6.97 -6.48
N ARG A 47 1.66 7.93 -5.60
CA ARG A 47 1.55 9.37 -5.89
C ARG A 47 2.94 9.97 -6.11
N PRO A 48 3.06 11.09 -6.84
CA PRO A 48 4.34 11.76 -7.09
C PRO A 48 5.09 12.21 -5.83
N ASP A 49 4.38 12.37 -4.71
CA ASP A 49 4.94 12.73 -3.40
C ASP A 49 5.48 11.53 -2.60
N GLY A 50 5.44 10.32 -3.18
CA GLY A 50 5.90 9.07 -2.57
C GLY A 50 4.88 8.44 -1.61
N GLN A 51 3.65 8.93 -1.56
CA GLN A 51 2.57 8.27 -0.83
C GLN A 51 1.87 7.21 -1.68
N VAL A 52 1.16 6.29 -1.04
CA VAL A 52 0.28 5.32 -1.70
C VAL A 52 -1.15 5.50 -1.22
N ARG A 53 -2.09 5.57 -2.16
CA ARG A 53 -3.53 5.62 -1.91
C ARG A 53 -4.16 4.25 -2.20
N PRO A 54 -5.03 3.71 -1.34
CA PRO A 54 -5.77 2.49 -1.66
C PRO A 54 -6.68 2.72 -2.88
N GLN A 55 -6.65 1.79 -3.84
CA GLN A 55 -7.62 1.74 -4.94
C GLN A 55 -8.61 0.60 -4.73
N ARG A 56 -8.11 -0.60 -4.47
CA ARG A 56 -8.94 -1.79 -4.21
C ARG A 56 -8.21 -2.75 -3.30
N LEU A 57 -8.71 -2.92 -2.09
CA LEU A 57 -8.14 -3.84 -1.11
C LEU A 57 -8.92 -5.16 -1.14
N PHE A 58 -8.21 -6.28 -0.97
CA PHE A 58 -8.79 -7.63 -1.00
C PHE A 58 -8.80 -8.28 0.39
N VAL A 59 -8.20 -7.62 1.37
CA VAL A 59 -8.19 -8.04 2.77
C VAL A 59 -8.90 -6.99 3.60
N THR A 60 -9.66 -7.44 4.59
CA THR A 60 -10.25 -6.59 5.62
C THR A 60 -9.31 -6.53 6.83
N PRO A 61 -9.35 -5.45 7.63
CA PRO A 61 -8.73 -5.45 8.94
C PRO A 61 -9.18 -6.68 9.76
N PRO A 62 -8.31 -7.29 10.58
CA PRO A 62 -8.72 -8.28 11.56
C PRO A 62 -9.62 -7.68 12.64
#